data_AF-A0A9P6IRV1-F1
#
_entry.id   AF-A0A9P6IRV1-F1
#
_cell.length_a   1.000
_cell.length_b   1.000
_cell.length_c   1.000
_cell.angle_alpha   90.00
_cell.angle_beta   90.00
_cell.angle_gamma   90.00
#
_symmetry.space_group_name_H-M   'P 1'
#
loop_
_entity.id
_entity.type
_entity.pdbx_description
1 polymer ?
#
loop_
_entity_poly.entity_id
_entity_poly.type
_entity_poly.pdbx_seq_one_letter_code
_entity_poly.pdbx_strand_id
1 'polypeptide(L)'
;MLVHQKLYISHFLTSWVDRSFEFASYLLIAKVFTSSLLQSSLYGLITTLAALLLSNRIGNWINLLSRLQTYRITLLTQKLSIVISTLLFYVLDRSDHNRTLLYAFIIVLGCTLKLAFIGNSIAIEKDWAMIISDGHIELLLPTMRRIDLICKTLSPILIGPLLLAPSWVVATAISAWTVVSTLLEYILISQIHRDVPELRSRAPYNSSATPGAEEEAAAVEVTAREYIHHKTFLATLALGMLYMNVLSFGGTMTSYLVLIGYNSGLLGIMKAVCGIMGVAGTYLMPLLAKKIGTVRTGLWSIWQLALTLAVVVIALTNRQSNTATSVLLFGGMALSRLGLWMFDIAENLILQDYTEPVHITSIAGWQYSLCNLFDLLQFALTIAVSDPARFIIPASISLSATAGAAIIYTLFVWKDRGHLLHLKLK
;
A
#
# COMPACT_ATOMS: atom_id res chain seq x y z
N MET A 1 -25.64 5.83 -6.50
CA MET A 1 -24.66 6.72 -7.19
C MET A 1 -24.04 7.77 -6.27
N LEU A 2 -24.83 8.55 -5.51
CA LEU A 2 -24.29 9.59 -4.61
C LEU A 2 -23.37 9.04 -3.49
N VAL A 3 -23.70 7.88 -2.90
CA VAL A 3 -22.87 7.27 -1.84
C VAL A 3 -21.46 6.92 -2.33
N HIS A 4 -21.36 6.31 -3.51
CA HIS A 4 -20.06 5.95 -4.10
C HIS A 4 -19.20 7.18 -4.37
N GLN A 5 -19.80 8.28 -4.85
CA GLN A 5 -19.10 9.54 -5.05
C GLN A 5 -18.59 10.12 -3.73
N LYS A 6 -19.42 10.13 -2.67
CA LYS A 6 -18.98 10.58 -1.34
C LYS A 6 -17.82 9.73 -0.82
N LEU A 7 -17.88 8.40 -0.99
CA LEU A 7 -16.83 7.49 -0.59
C LEU A 7 -15.53 7.78 -1.36
N TYR A 8 -15.59 7.97 -2.68
CA TYR A 8 -14.41 8.28 -3.48
C TYR A 8 -13.80 9.65 -3.14
N ILE A 9 -14.61 10.67 -2.84
CA ILE A 9 -14.12 11.98 -2.42
C ILE A 9 -13.44 11.86 -1.04
N SER A 10 -14.07 11.15 -0.10
CA SER A 10 -13.49 10.87 1.22
C SER A 10 -12.15 10.13 1.07
N HIS A 11 -12.13 9.06 0.29
CA HIS A 11 -10.93 8.27 0.01
C HIS A 11 -9.83 9.13 -0.63
N PHE A 12 -10.18 9.97 -1.62
CA PHE A 12 -9.24 10.92 -2.21
C PHE A 12 -8.63 11.89 -1.19
N LEU A 13 -9.44 12.45 -0.28
CA LEU A 13 -8.96 13.37 0.75
C LEU A 13 -7.96 12.68 1.69
N THR A 14 -8.23 11.45 2.12
CA THR A 14 -7.29 10.66 2.92
C THR A 14 -6.03 10.30 2.14
N SER A 15 -6.18 9.66 0.99
CA SER A 15 -5.03 9.25 0.17
C SER A 15 -4.15 10.42 -0.25
N TRP A 16 -4.73 11.58 -0.57
CA TRP A 16 -3.95 12.77 -0.90
C TRP A 16 -3.11 13.27 0.28
N VAL A 17 -3.72 13.40 1.46
CA VAL A 17 -3.00 13.85 2.68
C VAL A 17 -1.89 12.85 3.03
N ASP A 18 -2.18 11.56 2.96
CA ASP A 18 -1.23 10.52 3.34
C ASP A 18 -0.04 10.43 2.39
N ARG A 19 -0.29 10.38 1.07
CA ARG A 19 0.81 10.30 0.09
C ARG A 19 1.65 11.56 0.08
N SER A 20 1.03 12.71 0.35
CA SER A 20 1.73 13.99 0.51
C SER A 20 2.64 13.99 1.72
N PHE A 21 2.14 13.55 2.89
CA PHE A 21 2.94 13.50 4.11
C PHE A 21 3.97 12.38 4.11
N GLU A 22 3.65 11.21 3.55
CA GLU A 22 4.59 10.11 3.33
C GLU A 22 5.83 10.64 2.57
N PHE A 23 5.62 11.35 1.45
CA PHE A 23 6.71 11.98 0.71
C PHE A 23 7.41 13.11 1.49
N ALA A 24 6.64 14.02 2.09
CA ALA A 24 7.18 15.18 2.80
C ALA A 24 8.02 14.81 4.01
N SER A 25 7.60 13.82 4.80
CA SER A 25 8.28 13.41 6.03
C SER A 25 9.74 13.03 5.80
N TYR A 26 10.05 12.25 4.76
CA TYR A 26 11.42 11.89 4.41
C TYR A 26 12.28 13.10 4.00
N LEU A 27 11.71 14.06 3.27
CA LEU A 27 12.43 15.28 2.87
C LEU A 27 12.61 16.25 4.03
N LEU A 28 11.64 16.35 4.94
CA LEU A 28 11.77 17.14 6.17
C LEU A 28 12.87 16.58 7.07
N ILE A 29 12.96 15.24 7.20
CA ILE A 29 14.08 14.59 7.91
C ILE A 29 15.41 14.94 7.25
N ALA A 30 15.52 14.82 5.92
CA ALA A 30 16.75 15.13 5.19
C ALA A 30 17.16 16.61 5.28
N LYS A 31 16.20 17.53 5.35
CA LYS A 31 16.45 18.97 5.52
C LYS A 31 17.04 19.28 6.90
N VAL A 32 16.54 18.62 7.93
CA VAL A 32 17.04 18.79 9.30
C VAL A 32 18.38 18.09 9.49
N PHE A 33 18.48 16.80 9.14
CA PHE A 33 19.67 15.96 9.33
C PHE A 33 20.48 15.85 8.03
N THR A 34 21.20 16.91 7.69
CA THR A 34 21.95 17.02 6.42
C THR A 34 23.17 16.10 6.33
N SER A 35 23.68 15.60 7.46
CA SER A 35 24.94 14.85 7.53
C SER A 35 24.80 13.34 7.34
N SER A 36 23.58 12.79 7.36
CA SER A 36 23.39 11.33 7.26
C SER A 36 21.99 10.94 6.76
N LEU A 37 21.92 9.84 6.01
CA LEU A 37 20.67 9.17 5.63
C LEU A 37 20.11 8.27 6.75
N LEU A 38 20.88 8.06 7.82
CA LEU A 38 20.57 7.14 8.91
C LEU A 38 19.22 7.46 9.56
N GLN A 39 18.89 8.74 9.76
CA GLN A 39 17.63 9.15 10.38
C GLN A 39 16.44 8.73 9.51
N SER A 40 16.46 9.04 8.22
CA SER A 40 15.41 8.62 7.29
C SER A 40 15.24 7.09 7.27
N SER A 41 16.34 6.34 7.30
CA SER A 41 16.30 4.87 7.38
C SER A 41 15.72 4.37 8.71
N LEU A 42 16.09 4.97 9.85
CA LEU A 42 15.53 4.61 11.16
C LEU A 42 14.02 4.88 11.24
N TYR A 43 13.56 6.02 10.74
CA TYR A 43 12.14 6.33 10.67
C TYR A 43 11.37 5.28 9.87
N GLY A 44 11.84 4.94 8.66
CA GLY A 44 11.23 3.89 7.85
C GLY A 44 11.24 2.52 8.53
N LEU A 45 12.39 2.11 9.08
CA LEU A 45 12.55 0.81 9.73
C LEU A 45 11.62 0.66 10.94
N ILE A 46 11.58 1.64 11.83
CA ILE A 46 10.80 1.55 13.08
C ILE A 46 9.29 1.56 12.77
N THR A 47 8.86 2.41 11.83
CA THR A 47 7.44 2.46 11.43
C THR A 47 6.99 1.16 10.74
N THR A 48 7.82 0.57 9.87
CA THR A 48 7.52 -0.72 9.25
C THR A 48 7.58 -1.88 10.25
N LEU A 49 8.53 -1.86 11.21
CA LEU A 49 8.59 -2.85 12.28
C LEU A 49 7.36 -2.78 13.19
N ALA A 50 6.91 -1.58 13.56
CA ALA A 50 5.67 -1.41 14.32
C ALA A 50 4.47 -1.97 13.55
N ALA A 51 4.39 -1.72 12.24
CA ALA A 51 3.35 -2.28 11.38
C ALA A 51 3.43 -3.81 11.31
N LEU A 52 4.61 -4.41 11.15
CA LEU A 52 4.79 -5.87 11.17
C LEU A 52 4.25 -6.49 12.46
N LEU A 53 4.57 -5.91 13.62
CA LEU A 53 4.24 -6.49 14.92
C LEU A 53 2.77 -6.25 15.33
N LEU A 54 2.15 -5.18 14.86
CA LEU A 54 0.85 -4.70 15.39
C LEU A 54 -0.29 -4.70 14.37
N SER A 55 -0.05 -4.93 13.07
CA SER A 55 -1.14 -4.90 12.06
C SER A 55 -2.25 -5.92 12.34
N ASN A 56 -1.91 -7.14 12.77
CA ASN A 56 -2.91 -8.13 13.18
C ASN A 56 -3.75 -7.63 14.37
N ARG A 57 -3.10 -7.06 15.40
CA ARG A 57 -3.81 -6.51 16.57
C ARG A 57 -4.76 -5.38 16.19
N ILE A 58 -4.38 -4.54 15.23
CA ILE A 58 -5.26 -3.51 14.68
C ILE A 58 -6.48 -4.15 13.98
N GLY A 59 -6.27 -5.19 13.18
CA GLY A 59 -7.36 -5.96 12.55
C GLY A 59 -8.38 -6.50 13.57
N ASN A 60 -7.91 -7.04 14.69
CA ASN A 60 -8.77 -7.56 15.76
C ASN A 60 -9.46 -6.44 16.54
N TRP A 61 -8.75 -5.35 16.83
CA TRP A 61 -9.27 -4.20 17.56
C TRP A 61 -10.44 -3.51 16.82
N ILE A 62 -10.39 -3.48 15.47
CA ILE A 62 -11.46 -2.93 14.63
C ILE A 62 -12.81 -3.60 14.92
N ASN A 63 -12.81 -4.90 15.25
CA ASN A 63 -14.04 -5.66 15.48
C ASN A 63 -14.69 -5.36 16.84
N LEU A 64 -13.95 -4.76 17.78
CA LEU A 64 -14.47 -4.42 19.11
C LEU A 64 -15.35 -3.16 19.08
N LEU A 65 -15.11 -2.27 18.13
CA LEU A 65 -15.75 -0.97 18.01
C LEU A 65 -16.86 -0.95 16.96
N SER A 66 -17.76 0.04 17.01
CA SER A 66 -18.70 0.23 15.91
C SER A 66 -17.96 0.72 14.66
N ARG A 67 -18.43 0.31 13.47
CA ARG A 67 -17.84 0.68 12.18
C ARG A 67 -17.52 2.17 12.05
N LEU A 68 -18.45 3.03 12.47
CA LEU A 68 -18.27 4.48 12.46
C LEU A 68 -17.22 4.97 13.48
N GLN A 69 -17.20 4.42 14.69
CA GLN A 69 -16.20 4.77 15.70
C GLN A 69 -14.80 4.35 15.26
N THR A 70 -14.66 3.14 14.73
CA THR A 70 -13.38 2.63 14.18
C THR A 70 -12.82 3.60 13.14
N TYR A 71 -13.65 3.97 12.16
CA TYR A 71 -13.24 4.91 11.13
C TYR A 71 -12.86 6.28 11.72
N ARG A 72 -13.69 6.85 12.60
CA ARG A 72 -13.43 8.18 13.19
C ARG A 72 -12.16 8.21 14.01
N ILE A 73 -11.90 7.18 14.83
CA ILE A 73 -10.70 7.10 15.65
C ILE A 73 -9.47 6.98 14.76
N THR A 74 -9.45 6.03 13.82
CA THR A 74 -8.31 5.83 12.91
C THR A 74 -8.05 7.10 12.07
N LEU A 75 -9.09 7.72 11.52
CA LEU A 75 -8.98 8.99 10.79
C LEU A 75 -8.39 10.11 11.66
N LEU A 76 -8.95 10.36 12.85
CA LEU A 76 -8.48 11.46 13.70
C LEU A 76 -7.07 11.22 14.21
N THR A 77 -6.73 9.99 14.61
CA THR A 77 -5.37 9.62 15.04
C THR A 77 -4.36 9.87 13.92
N GLN A 78 -4.69 9.46 12.70
CA GLN A 78 -3.86 9.69 11.52
C GLN A 78 -3.63 11.18 11.25
N LYS A 79 -4.69 11.98 11.16
CA LYS A 79 -4.59 13.41 10.82
C LYS A 79 -3.92 14.22 11.92
N LEU A 80 -4.20 13.91 13.20
CA LEU A 80 -3.50 14.53 14.34
C LEU A 80 -2.01 14.18 14.35
N SER A 81 -1.65 12.92 14.06
CA SER A 81 -0.25 12.52 13.96
C SER A 81 0.50 13.32 12.90
N ILE A 82 -0.13 13.58 11.74
CA ILE A 82 0.44 14.41 10.66
C ILE A 82 0.63 15.86 11.11
N VAL A 83 -0.40 16.50 11.67
CA VAL A 83 -0.35 17.89 12.12
C VAL A 83 0.73 18.07 13.19
N ILE A 84 0.71 17.23 14.22
CA ILE A 84 1.68 17.32 15.33
C ILE A 84 3.10 17.07 14.81
N SER A 85 3.31 16.04 13.97
CA SER A 85 4.63 15.77 13.39
C SER A 85 5.15 16.95 12.56
N THR A 86 4.29 17.58 11.77
CA THR A 86 4.67 18.73 10.95
C THR A 86 5.05 19.95 11.80
N LEU A 87 4.32 20.21 12.89
CA LEU A 87 4.67 21.27 13.83
C LEU A 87 6.00 20.99 14.55
N LEU A 88 6.24 19.73 14.92
CA LEU A 88 7.52 19.32 15.53
C LEU A 88 8.69 19.48 14.56
N PHE A 89 8.52 19.14 13.28
CA PHE A 89 9.54 19.39 12.27
C PHE A 89 9.86 20.89 12.13
N TYR A 90 8.85 21.76 12.21
CA TYR A 90 9.08 23.20 12.22
C TYR A 90 9.85 23.68 13.45
N VAL A 91 9.56 23.16 14.65
CA VAL A 91 10.33 23.46 15.86
C VAL A 91 11.77 22.95 15.73
N LEU A 92 11.95 21.74 15.20
CA LEU A 92 13.24 21.09 15.01
C LEU A 92 14.14 21.83 14.02
N ASP A 93 13.56 22.45 12.99
CA ASP A 93 14.27 23.27 12.00
C ASP A 93 14.78 24.59 12.60
N ARG A 94 14.17 25.08 13.70
CA ARG A 94 14.56 26.35 14.35
C ARG A 94 15.43 26.20 15.58
N SER A 95 15.39 25.06 16.27
CA SER A 95 16.10 24.87 17.53
C SER A 95 16.78 23.51 17.57
N ASP A 96 18.06 23.52 17.93
CA ASP A 96 18.81 22.29 18.22
C ASP A 96 18.56 21.75 19.65
N HIS A 97 17.79 22.47 20.48
CA HIS A 97 17.49 22.02 21.84
C HIS A 97 16.60 20.78 21.82
N ASN A 98 16.99 19.73 22.54
CA ASN A 98 16.28 18.45 22.64
C ASN A 98 15.99 17.77 21.28
N ARG A 99 16.83 18.02 20.27
CA ARG A 99 16.67 17.50 18.90
C ARG A 99 16.42 15.99 18.84
N THR A 100 17.15 15.20 19.61
CA THR A 100 16.99 13.73 19.68
C THR A 100 15.63 13.33 20.26
N LEU A 101 15.17 14.01 21.31
CA LEU A 101 13.87 13.72 21.96
C LEU A 101 12.70 14.10 21.04
N LEU A 102 12.75 15.28 20.42
CA LEU A 102 11.76 15.71 19.43
C LEU A 102 11.68 14.72 18.26
N TYR A 103 12.83 14.27 17.78
CA TYR A 103 12.89 13.29 16.71
C TYR A 103 12.36 11.91 17.12
N ALA A 104 12.67 11.44 18.34
CA ALA A 104 12.09 10.22 18.89
C ALA A 104 10.55 10.30 18.96
N PHE A 105 10.01 11.45 19.34
CA PHE A 105 8.55 11.66 19.37
C PHE A 105 7.94 11.67 17.96
N ILE A 106 8.63 12.24 16.97
CA ILE A 106 8.23 12.15 15.55
C ILE A 106 8.19 10.68 15.08
N ILE A 107 9.16 9.84 15.47
CA ILE A 107 9.14 8.41 15.12
C ILE A 107 7.93 7.72 15.75
N VAL A 108 7.61 8.00 17.01
CA VAL A 108 6.41 7.45 17.67
C VAL A 108 5.15 7.87 16.92
N LEU A 109 5.03 9.15 16.54
CA LEU A 109 3.91 9.65 15.73
C LEU A 109 3.88 9.02 14.33
N GLY A 110 5.03 8.72 13.73
CA GLY A 110 5.11 7.96 12.48
C GLY A 110 4.57 6.53 12.63
N CYS A 111 4.83 5.89 13.77
CA CYS A 111 4.30 4.56 14.07
C CYS A 111 2.78 4.60 14.26
N THR A 112 2.28 5.57 15.05
CA THR A 112 0.84 5.74 15.25
C THR A 112 0.14 6.07 13.94
N LEU A 113 0.72 6.94 13.13
CA LEU A 113 0.24 7.26 11.78
C LEU A 113 0.15 6.02 10.89
N LYS A 114 1.22 5.22 10.83
CA LYS A 114 1.26 4.01 10.00
C LYS A 114 0.20 2.99 10.42
N LEU A 115 0.01 2.78 11.73
CA LEU A 115 -1.00 1.86 12.25
C LEU A 115 -2.42 2.38 12.04
N ALA A 116 -2.64 3.69 12.22
CA ALA A 116 -3.92 4.32 11.95
C ALA A 116 -4.31 4.23 10.47
N PHE A 117 -3.35 4.42 9.55
CA PHE A 117 -3.53 4.19 8.12
C PHE A 117 -3.97 2.75 7.82
N ILE A 118 -3.27 1.76 8.37
CA ILE A 118 -3.64 0.34 8.18
C ILE A 118 -5.04 0.08 8.70
N GLY A 119 -5.39 0.59 9.88
CA GLY A 119 -6.72 0.44 10.44
C GLY A 119 -7.81 1.11 9.58
N ASN A 120 -7.54 2.30 9.06
CA ASN A 120 -8.42 3.01 8.15
C ASN A 120 -8.62 2.24 6.83
N SER A 121 -7.54 1.77 6.20
CA SER A 121 -7.61 0.95 4.99
C SER A 121 -8.38 -0.35 5.20
N ILE A 122 -8.18 -1.06 6.33
CA ILE A 122 -8.96 -2.26 6.63
C ILE A 122 -10.44 -1.89 6.80
N ALA A 123 -10.76 -0.88 7.59
CA ALA A 123 -12.15 -0.48 7.84
C ALA A 123 -12.88 -0.08 6.54
N ILE A 124 -12.23 0.70 5.66
CA ILE A 124 -12.87 1.15 4.42
C ILE A 124 -12.81 0.05 3.34
N GLU A 125 -11.62 -0.38 2.94
CA GLU A 125 -11.43 -1.20 1.75
C GLU A 125 -11.88 -2.65 1.97
N LYS A 126 -11.85 -3.14 3.21
CA LYS A 126 -12.14 -4.54 3.54
C LYS A 126 -13.48 -4.78 4.20
N ASP A 127 -14.13 -3.76 4.77
CA ASP A 127 -15.44 -3.88 5.40
C ASP A 127 -16.48 -2.98 4.71
N TRP A 128 -16.32 -1.65 4.78
CA TRP A 128 -17.33 -0.72 4.23
C TRP A 128 -17.52 -0.86 2.72
N ALA A 129 -16.43 -1.04 1.97
CA ALA A 129 -16.47 -1.23 0.52
C ALA A 129 -17.31 -2.44 0.12
N MET A 130 -17.24 -3.54 0.89
CA MET A 130 -18.05 -4.74 0.63
C MET A 130 -19.53 -4.42 0.76
N ILE A 131 -19.90 -3.77 1.86
CA ILE A 131 -21.30 -3.41 2.18
C ILE A 131 -21.86 -2.40 1.17
N ILE A 132 -21.09 -1.36 0.84
CA ILE A 132 -21.53 -0.29 -0.07
C ILE A 132 -21.62 -0.77 -1.52
N SER A 133 -20.79 -1.75 -1.91
CA SER A 133 -20.73 -2.23 -3.29
C SER A 133 -21.93 -3.06 -3.72
N ASP A 134 -22.70 -3.60 -2.77
CA ASP A 134 -23.85 -4.47 -3.02
C ASP A 134 -23.56 -5.60 -4.04
N GLY A 135 -22.39 -6.24 -3.90
CA GLY A 135 -21.94 -7.31 -4.81
C GLY A 135 -21.19 -6.85 -6.07
N HIS A 136 -20.83 -5.56 -6.19
CA HIS A 136 -20.04 -5.00 -7.31
C HIS A 136 -18.65 -4.48 -6.88
N ILE A 137 -18.02 -5.17 -5.95
CA ILE A 137 -16.72 -4.75 -5.38
C ILE A 137 -15.58 -4.73 -6.41
N GLU A 138 -15.70 -5.53 -7.46
CA GLU A 138 -14.79 -5.59 -8.61
C GLU A 138 -14.75 -4.30 -9.44
N LEU A 139 -15.67 -3.36 -9.19
CA LEU A 139 -15.65 -2.00 -9.77
C LEU A 139 -15.23 -0.94 -8.74
N LEU A 140 -15.67 -1.10 -7.48
CA LEU A 140 -15.41 -0.15 -6.40
C LEU A 140 -13.92 -0.15 -6.00
N LEU A 141 -13.36 -1.33 -5.71
CA LEU A 141 -12.00 -1.47 -5.20
C LEU A 141 -10.92 -1.02 -6.21
N PRO A 142 -10.98 -1.38 -7.52
CA PRO A 142 -10.03 -0.84 -8.49
C PRO A 142 -10.09 0.69 -8.60
N THR A 143 -11.27 1.29 -8.42
CA THR A 143 -11.45 2.74 -8.47
C THR A 143 -10.81 3.42 -7.26
N MET A 144 -10.97 2.85 -6.06
CA MET A 144 -10.27 3.32 -4.86
C MET A 144 -8.75 3.20 -5.03
N ARG A 145 -8.26 2.05 -5.52
CA ARG A 145 -6.83 1.85 -5.81
C ARG A 145 -6.30 2.86 -6.84
N ARG A 146 -7.10 3.20 -7.85
CA ARG A 146 -6.75 4.22 -8.84
C ARG A 146 -6.51 5.58 -8.20
N ILE A 147 -7.40 5.99 -7.29
CA ILE A 147 -7.27 7.24 -6.55
C ILE A 147 -5.94 7.25 -5.79
N ASP A 148 -5.61 6.17 -5.09
CA ASP A 148 -4.33 6.05 -4.37
C ASP A 148 -3.11 6.22 -5.29
N LEU A 149 -3.11 5.59 -6.46
CA LEU A 149 -2.00 5.65 -7.40
C LEU A 149 -1.85 7.03 -8.04
N ILE A 150 -2.97 7.70 -8.31
CA ILE A 150 -2.97 9.09 -8.78
C ILE A 150 -2.36 9.99 -7.70
N CYS A 151 -2.84 9.90 -6.46
CA CYS A 151 -2.29 10.66 -5.34
C CYS A 151 -0.79 10.36 -5.14
N LYS A 152 -0.39 9.09 -5.14
CA LYS A 152 1.02 8.68 -4.99
C LYS A 152 1.92 9.20 -6.11
N THR A 153 1.39 9.32 -7.33
CA THR A 153 2.14 9.84 -8.48
C THR A 153 2.22 11.37 -8.47
N LEU A 154 1.13 12.05 -8.09
CA LEU A 154 1.04 13.51 -8.13
C LEU A 154 1.59 14.21 -6.88
N SER A 155 1.53 13.58 -5.70
CA SER A 155 1.98 14.19 -4.44
C SER A 155 3.42 14.72 -4.52
N PRO A 156 4.43 13.97 -5.00
CA PRO A 156 5.78 14.51 -5.12
C PRO A 156 5.91 15.73 -6.03
N ILE A 157 5.10 15.79 -7.09
CA ILE A 157 5.13 16.88 -8.09
C ILE A 157 4.56 18.17 -7.48
N LEU A 158 3.47 18.06 -6.71
CA LEU A 158 2.78 19.22 -6.14
C LEU A 158 3.35 19.66 -4.78
N ILE A 159 3.80 18.71 -3.95
CA ILE A 159 4.35 18.99 -2.62
C ILE A 159 5.85 19.29 -2.69
N GLY A 160 6.59 18.76 -3.66
CA GLY A 160 8.03 19.00 -3.83
C GLY A 160 8.40 20.49 -3.81
N PRO A 161 7.79 21.34 -4.65
CA PRO A 161 8.03 22.78 -4.64
C PRO A 161 7.67 23.46 -3.31
N LEU A 162 6.59 23.03 -2.65
CA LEU A 162 6.20 23.56 -1.34
C LEU A 162 7.30 23.33 -0.30
N LEU A 163 7.98 22.18 -0.33
CA LEU A 163 9.04 21.84 0.63
C LEU A 163 10.31 22.69 0.50
N LEU A 164 10.47 23.42 -0.61
CA LEU A 164 11.53 24.41 -0.78
C LEU A 164 11.24 25.72 -0.03
N ALA A 165 9.99 25.96 0.38
CA ALA A 165 9.61 27.14 1.13
C ALA A 165 10.20 27.12 2.56
N PRO A 166 10.17 28.27 3.26
CA PRO A 166 10.51 28.33 4.68
C PRO A 166 9.67 27.35 5.50
N SER A 167 10.26 26.76 6.55
CA SER A 167 9.61 25.70 7.35
C SER A 167 8.26 26.09 7.94
N TRP A 168 8.06 27.36 8.30
CA TRP A 168 6.76 27.85 8.77
C TRP A 168 5.68 27.81 7.69
N VAL A 169 6.02 28.06 6.42
CA VAL A 169 5.08 27.98 5.27
C VAL A 169 4.69 26.54 5.05
N VAL A 170 5.68 25.64 5.03
CA VAL A 170 5.45 24.19 4.90
C VAL A 170 4.52 23.70 6.01
N ALA A 171 4.83 24.07 7.25
CA ALA A 171 4.07 23.61 8.41
C ALA A 171 2.64 24.13 8.43
N THR A 172 2.44 25.41 8.12
CA THR A 172 1.09 25.99 8.04
C THR A 172 0.30 25.42 6.87
N ALA A 173 0.88 25.27 5.67
CA ALA A 173 0.20 24.74 4.50
C ALA A 173 -0.25 23.28 4.70
N ILE A 174 0.66 22.38 5.12
CA ILE A 174 0.33 20.96 5.34
C ILE A 174 -0.68 20.83 6.48
N SER A 175 -0.49 21.54 7.60
CA SER A 175 -1.39 21.44 8.75
C SER A 175 -2.78 21.99 8.44
N ALA A 176 -2.87 23.18 7.82
CA ALA A 176 -4.15 23.78 7.46
C ALA A 176 -4.92 22.90 6.48
N TRP A 177 -4.27 22.38 5.44
CA TRP A 177 -4.91 21.47 4.50
C TRP A 177 -5.36 20.17 5.18
N THR A 178 -4.55 19.61 6.08
CA THR A 178 -4.91 18.41 6.84
C THR A 178 -6.14 18.63 7.72
N VAL A 179 -6.24 19.78 8.41
CA VAL A 179 -7.42 20.13 9.21
C VAL A 179 -8.66 20.29 8.33
N VAL A 180 -8.57 21.04 7.23
CA VAL A 180 -9.69 21.22 6.28
C VAL A 180 -10.13 19.87 5.72
N SER A 181 -9.19 19.04 5.26
CA SER A 181 -9.47 17.68 4.78
C SER A 181 -10.19 16.84 5.84
N THR A 182 -9.75 16.90 7.09
CA THR A 182 -10.36 16.15 8.20
C THR A 182 -11.80 16.56 8.44
N LEU A 183 -12.09 17.87 8.42
CA LEU A 183 -13.46 18.37 8.61
C LEU A 183 -14.40 17.91 7.48
N LEU A 184 -13.96 18.04 6.23
CA LEU A 184 -14.74 17.60 5.07
C LEU A 184 -14.99 16.10 5.11
N GLU A 185 -13.96 15.32 5.43
CA GLU A 185 -14.03 13.87 5.50
C GLU A 185 -14.93 13.38 6.64
N TYR A 186 -14.86 14.02 7.81
CA TYR A 186 -15.73 13.72 8.94
C TYR A 186 -17.21 13.94 8.61
N ILE A 187 -17.51 14.99 7.83
CA ILE A 187 -18.87 15.25 7.33
C ILE A 187 -19.28 14.17 6.32
N LEU A 188 -18.43 13.87 5.33
CA LEU A 188 -18.72 12.89 4.28
C LEU A 188 -18.98 11.50 4.85
N ILE A 189 -18.14 11.02 5.77
CA ILE A 189 -18.31 9.70 6.36
C ILE A 189 -19.57 9.60 7.23
N SER A 190 -19.89 10.69 7.94
CA SER A 190 -21.12 10.75 8.75
C SER A 190 -22.37 10.71 7.86
N GLN A 191 -22.31 11.32 6.68
CA GLN A 191 -23.36 11.21 5.68
C GLN A 191 -23.45 9.81 5.09
N ILE A 192 -22.33 9.19 4.69
CA ILE A 192 -22.32 7.81 4.14
C ILE A 192 -22.94 6.83 5.14
N HIS A 193 -22.53 6.89 6.41
CA HIS A 193 -23.08 6.05 7.47
C HIS A 193 -24.57 6.32 7.76
N ARG A 194 -25.05 7.54 7.52
CA ARG A 194 -26.47 7.85 7.64
C ARG A 194 -27.25 7.27 6.45
N ASP A 195 -26.71 7.41 5.25
CA ASP A 195 -27.34 7.06 3.97
C ASP A 195 -27.35 5.53 3.70
N VAL A 196 -26.43 4.76 4.31
CA VAL A 196 -26.33 3.29 4.20
C VAL A 196 -26.61 2.65 5.56
N PRO A 197 -27.87 2.24 5.84
CA PRO A 197 -28.26 1.70 7.14
C PRO A 197 -27.56 0.37 7.47
N GLU A 198 -27.14 -0.41 6.48
CA GLU A 198 -26.41 -1.68 6.66
C GLU A 198 -25.06 -1.47 7.38
N LEU A 199 -24.47 -0.27 7.30
CA LEU A 199 -23.25 0.05 8.05
C LEU A 199 -23.49 0.19 9.56
N ARG A 200 -24.74 0.33 10.00
CA ARG A 200 -25.10 0.49 11.43
C ARG A 200 -25.19 -0.84 12.17
N SER A 201 -25.54 -1.92 11.46
CA SER A 201 -25.54 -3.25 12.05
C SER A 201 -24.08 -3.70 12.28
N ARG A 202 -23.82 -4.55 13.28
CA ARG A 202 -22.55 -5.30 13.36
C ARG A 202 -22.64 -6.67 12.71
N ALA A 203 -23.84 -7.07 12.30
CA ALA A 203 -24.07 -8.37 11.68
C ALA A 203 -23.14 -8.52 10.46
N PRO A 204 -22.50 -9.69 10.29
CA PRO A 204 -21.76 -9.99 9.08
C PRO A 204 -22.70 -9.84 7.88
N TYR A 205 -22.19 -9.26 6.79
CA TYR A 205 -22.91 -8.81 5.58
C TYR A 205 -23.85 -9.87 4.96
N ASN A 206 -23.70 -11.16 5.31
CA ASN A 206 -24.53 -12.28 4.84
C ASN A 206 -25.34 -13.02 5.93
N SER A 207 -25.58 -12.41 7.09
CA SER A 207 -26.47 -13.02 8.09
C SER A 207 -27.92 -12.85 7.64
N SER A 208 -28.48 -13.85 6.95
CA SER A 208 -29.93 -13.99 6.87
C SER A 208 -30.45 -14.04 8.31
N ALA A 209 -31.10 -12.95 8.72
CA ALA A 209 -31.48 -12.68 10.09
C ALA A 209 -32.26 -13.86 10.69
N THR A 210 -31.59 -14.63 11.53
CA THR A 210 -32.24 -15.43 12.57
C THR A 210 -32.18 -14.58 13.85
N PRO A 211 -33.33 -14.19 14.42
CA PRO A 211 -33.36 -13.41 15.65
C PRO A 211 -32.91 -14.32 16.79
N GLY A 212 -31.64 -14.20 17.18
CA GLY A 212 -30.98 -15.04 18.18
C GLY A 212 -29.45 -15.12 18.05
N ALA A 213 -28.89 -14.83 16.87
CA ALA A 213 -27.43 -14.82 16.64
C ALA A 213 -26.76 -13.45 16.94
N GLU A 214 -27.46 -12.55 17.64
CA GLU A 214 -26.96 -11.21 17.95
C GLU A 214 -25.95 -11.19 19.11
N GLU A 215 -25.96 -12.21 19.99
CA GLU A 215 -25.09 -12.28 21.18
C GLU A 215 -23.77 -13.04 20.96
N GLU A 216 -23.61 -13.79 19.86
CA GLU A 216 -22.44 -14.68 19.65
C GLU A 216 -21.49 -14.24 18.52
N ALA A 217 -21.73 -13.11 17.85
CA ALA A 217 -20.81 -12.55 16.86
C ALA A 217 -19.63 -11.81 17.53
N ALA A 218 -19.03 -12.42 18.56
CA ALA A 218 -17.78 -11.96 19.12
C ALA A 218 -16.70 -12.02 18.03
N ALA A 219 -15.90 -10.97 17.95
CA ALA A 219 -14.73 -10.90 17.08
C ALA A 219 -13.82 -12.11 17.33
N VAL A 220 -13.88 -13.13 16.49
CA VAL A 220 -12.99 -14.28 16.60
C VAL A 220 -11.64 -13.87 16.04
N GLU A 221 -10.70 -13.61 16.96
CA GLU A 221 -9.29 -13.39 16.62
C GLU A 221 -8.76 -14.61 15.88
N VAL A 222 -8.33 -14.40 14.64
CA VAL A 222 -7.69 -15.45 13.85
C VAL A 222 -6.25 -15.57 14.33
N THR A 223 -5.91 -16.76 14.82
CA THR A 223 -4.54 -17.08 15.23
C THR A 223 -3.62 -17.23 14.01
N ALA A 224 -2.30 -17.13 14.22
CA ALA A 224 -1.32 -17.34 13.14
C ALA A 224 -1.50 -18.71 12.47
N ARG A 225 -1.84 -19.75 13.24
CA ARG A 225 -2.05 -21.11 12.74
C ARG A 225 -3.26 -21.19 11.83
N GLU A 226 -4.37 -20.58 12.24
CA GLU A 226 -5.60 -20.52 11.42
C GLU A 226 -5.37 -19.71 10.15
N TYR A 227 -4.65 -18.59 10.23
CA TYR A 227 -4.27 -17.80 9.06
C TYR A 227 -3.43 -18.60 8.05
N ILE A 228 -2.40 -19.34 8.51
CA ILE A 228 -1.55 -20.16 7.63
C ILE A 228 -2.34 -21.29 6.95
N HIS A 229 -3.36 -21.82 7.62
CA HIS A 229 -4.23 -22.85 7.04
C HIS A 229 -5.42 -22.29 6.26
N HIS A 230 -5.62 -20.96 6.26
CA HIS A 230 -6.70 -20.32 5.53
C HIS A 230 -6.54 -20.52 4.02
N LYS A 231 -7.68 -20.62 3.32
CA LYS A 231 -7.69 -20.91 1.87
C LYS A 231 -6.91 -19.88 1.05
N THR A 232 -6.95 -18.61 1.45
CA THR A 232 -6.27 -17.50 0.78
C THR A 232 -4.80 -17.34 1.16
N PHE A 233 -4.26 -18.13 2.10
CA PHE A 233 -2.89 -17.95 2.60
C PHE A 233 -1.85 -17.88 1.49
N LEU A 234 -1.88 -18.83 0.55
CA LEU A 234 -0.95 -18.85 -0.58
C LEU A 234 -1.05 -17.60 -1.47
N ALA A 235 -2.26 -17.05 -1.67
CA ALA A 235 -2.44 -15.81 -2.42
C ALA A 235 -1.87 -14.61 -1.66
N THR A 236 -2.14 -14.50 -0.36
CA THR A 236 -1.59 -13.44 0.50
C THR A 236 -0.06 -13.54 0.65
N LEU A 237 0.50 -14.76 0.65
CA LEU A 237 1.94 -15.02 0.68
C LEU A 237 2.60 -14.59 -0.62
N ALA A 238 1.99 -14.88 -1.76
CA ALA A 238 2.45 -14.38 -3.04
C ALA A 238 2.48 -12.85 -3.05
N LEU A 239 1.43 -12.17 -2.57
CA LEU A 239 1.43 -10.71 -2.45
C LEU A 239 2.54 -10.21 -1.52
N GLY A 240 2.70 -10.81 -0.34
CA GLY A 240 3.76 -10.47 0.60
C GLY A 240 5.13 -10.54 -0.04
N MET A 241 5.45 -11.62 -0.77
CA MET A 241 6.73 -11.77 -1.48
C MET A 241 7.00 -10.66 -2.50
N LEU A 242 5.96 -10.07 -3.12
CA LEU A 242 6.12 -8.95 -4.06
C LEU A 242 6.58 -7.65 -3.38
N TYR A 243 6.43 -7.53 -2.05
CA TYR A 243 6.97 -6.39 -1.29
C TYR A 243 8.49 -6.48 -1.13
N MET A 244 9.09 -7.66 -1.32
CA MET A 244 10.54 -7.81 -1.38
C MET A 244 11.08 -7.44 -2.77
N ASN A 245 11.03 -6.15 -3.13
CA ASN A 245 11.31 -5.71 -4.50
C ASN A 245 12.15 -4.43 -4.60
N VAL A 246 13.44 -4.58 -4.93
CA VAL A 246 14.32 -3.44 -5.23
C VAL A 246 14.24 -2.94 -6.68
N LEU A 247 13.51 -3.60 -7.56
CA LEU A 247 13.39 -3.29 -9.00
C LEU A 247 12.22 -2.33 -9.30
N SER A 248 11.94 -1.43 -8.35
CA SER A 248 10.92 -0.39 -8.47
C SER A 248 11.55 0.98 -8.32
N PHE A 249 10.90 2.05 -8.80
CA PHE A 249 11.32 3.44 -8.53
C PHE A 249 11.09 3.86 -7.07
N GLY A 250 11.52 3.02 -6.13
CA GLY A 250 11.74 3.36 -4.73
C GLY A 250 13.12 4.01 -4.52
N GLY A 251 13.45 4.30 -3.26
CA GLY A 251 14.70 4.96 -2.88
C GLY A 251 15.93 4.22 -3.40
N THR A 252 16.04 2.92 -3.12
CA THR A 252 17.22 2.10 -3.45
C THR A 252 17.54 2.09 -4.94
N MET A 253 16.58 1.78 -5.81
CA MET A 253 16.81 1.75 -7.26
C MET A 253 17.16 3.13 -7.80
N THR A 254 16.46 4.18 -7.34
CA THR A 254 16.72 5.55 -7.78
C THR A 254 18.15 5.96 -7.42
N SER A 255 18.58 5.68 -6.19
CA SER A 255 19.95 5.93 -5.74
C SER A 255 20.97 5.15 -6.57
N TYR A 256 20.74 3.86 -6.82
CA TYR A 256 21.62 3.05 -7.67
C TYR A 256 21.75 3.62 -9.09
N LEU A 257 20.64 3.98 -9.73
CA LEU A 257 20.64 4.52 -11.10
C LEU A 257 21.40 5.84 -11.21
N VAL A 258 21.28 6.72 -10.20
CA VAL A 258 22.09 7.96 -10.14
C VAL A 258 23.57 7.63 -10.00
N LEU A 259 23.93 6.66 -9.14
CA LEU A 259 25.33 6.28 -8.91
C LEU A 259 26.02 5.70 -10.15
N ILE A 260 25.29 5.00 -11.01
CA ILE A 260 25.81 4.49 -12.28
C ILE A 260 25.74 5.51 -13.43
N GLY A 261 25.32 6.76 -13.14
CA GLY A 261 25.43 7.89 -14.06
C GLY A 261 24.15 8.29 -14.80
N TYR A 262 22.98 7.74 -14.47
CA TYR A 262 21.73 8.20 -15.09
C TYR A 262 21.32 9.60 -14.59
N ASN A 263 20.88 10.44 -15.52
CA ASN A 263 20.44 11.80 -15.24
C ASN A 263 19.14 11.81 -14.40
N SER A 264 19.11 12.59 -13.32
CA SER A 264 17.97 12.73 -12.41
C SER A 264 16.66 13.15 -13.09
N GLY A 265 16.73 13.99 -14.13
CA GLY A 265 15.58 14.40 -14.95
C GLY A 265 14.95 13.23 -15.71
N LEU A 266 15.77 12.37 -16.33
CA LEU A 266 15.29 11.15 -16.98
C LEU A 266 14.65 10.20 -15.96
N LEU A 267 15.26 10.02 -14.79
CA LEU A 267 14.69 9.21 -13.71
C LEU A 267 13.35 9.75 -13.23
N GLY A 268 13.20 11.07 -13.13
CA GLY A 268 11.93 11.74 -12.84
C GLY A 268 10.84 11.41 -13.86
N ILE A 269 11.16 11.52 -15.16
CA ILE A 269 10.23 11.19 -16.25
C ILE A 269 9.84 9.71 -16.19
N MET A 270 10.82 8.81 -16.05
CA MET A 270 10.55 7.36 -16.03
C MET A 270 9.76 6.92 -14.79
N LYS A 271 9.95 7.59 -13.65
CA LYS A 271 9.12 7.41 -12.46
C LYS A 271 7.66 7.83 -12.71
N ALA A 272 7.44 8.94 -13.41
CA ALA A 272 6.09 9.36 -13.81
C ALA A 272 5.44 8.35 -14.78
N VAL A 273 6.18 7.85 -15.77
CA VAL A 273 5.71 6.77 -16.67
C VAL A 273 5.31 5.53 -15.87
N CYS A 274 6.12 5.11 -14.88
CA CYS A 274 5.77 3.99 -14.01
C CYS A 274 4.48 4.26 -13.20
N GLY A 275 4.27 5.49 -12.73
CA GLY A 275 3.02 5.89 -12.08
C GLY A 275 1.81 5.74 -13.01
N ILE A 276 1.92 6.22 -14.25
CA ILE A 276 0.87 6.09 -15.28
C ILE A 276 0.59 4.62 -15.59
N MET A 277 1.62 3.79 -15.77
CA MET A 277 1.44 2.35 -16.01
C MET A 277 0.77 1.66 -14.81
N GLY A 278 1.05 2.09 -13.58
CA GLY A 278 0.35 1.58 -12.41
C GLY A 278 -1.14 1.95 -12.41
N VAL A 279 -1.47 3.21 -12.72
CA VAL A 279 -2.86 3.66 -12.89
C VAL A 279 -3.56 2.87 -14.00
N ALA A 280 -2.90 2.62 -15.13
CA ALA A 280 -3.43 1.81 -16.22
C ALA A 280 -3.77 0.37 -15.79
N GLY A 281 -2.98 -0.22 -14.90
CA GLY A 281 -3.27 -1.53 -14.30
C GLY A 281 -4.65 -1.59 -13.61
N THR A 282 -5.05 -0.50 -12.95
CA THR A 282 -6.37 -0.40 -12.27
C THR A 282 -7.56 -0.36 -13.22
N TYR A 283 -7.36 0.08 -14.47
CA TYR A 283 -8.38 0.01 -15.52
C TYR A 283 -8.38 -1.35 -16.19
N LEU A 284 -7.20 -1.92 -16.43
CA LEU A 284 -7.06 -3.19 -17.14
C LEU A 284 -7.57 -4.37 -16.30
N MET A 285 -7.38 -4.32 -14.97
CA MET A 285 -7.80 -5.38 -14.06
C MET A 285 -9.30 -5.75 -14.21
N PRO A 286 -10.27 -4.84 -14.01
CA PRO A 286 -11.69 -5.19 -14.14
C PRO A 286 -12.07 -5.62 -15.57
N LEU A 287 -11.42 -5.08 -16.60
CA LEU A 287 -11.67 -5.46 -17.99
C LEU A 287 -11.25 -6.90 -18.29
N LEU A 288 -10.11 -7.34 -17.76
CA LEU A 288 -9.64 -8.71 -17.88
C LEU A 288 -10.45 -9.65 -16.98
N ALA A 289 -10.73 -9.25 -15.73
CA ALA A 289 -11.54 -10.04 -14.80
C ALA A 289 -12.93 -10.38 -15.37
N LYS A 290 -13.58 -9.45 -16.08
CA LYS A 290 -14.84 -9.72 -16.79
C LYS A 290 -14.73 -10.80 -17.87
N LYS A 291 -13.55 -10.99 -18.48
CA LYS A 291 -13.34 -11.94 -19.58
C LYS A 291 -12.87 -13.32 -19.11
N ILE A 292 -11.93 -13.36 -18.17
CA ILE A 292 -11.24 -14.60 -17.76
C ILE A 292 -11.42 -14.94 -16.27
N GLY A 293 -12.07 -14.07 -15.48
CA GLY A 293 -12.27 -14.20 -14.04
C GLY A 293 -11.07 -13.70 -13.22
N THR A 294 -11.35 -13.20 -12.01
CA THR A 294 -10.38 -12.56 -11.10
C THR A 294 -9.14 -13.41 -10.84
N VAL A 295 -9.32 -14.70 -10.53
CA VAL A 295 -8.22 -15.65 -10.24
C VAL A 295 -7.26 -15.83 -11.42
N ARG A 296 -7.78 -15.90 -12.66
CA ARG A 296 -6.93 -16.01 -13.86
C ARG A 296 -6.26 -14.69 -14.21
N THR A 297 -6.95 -13.57 -14.01
CA THR A 297 -6.32 -12.27 -14.19
C THR A 297 -5.14 -12.08 -13.25
N GLY A 298 -5.28 -12.49 -11.98
CA GLY A 298 -4.16 -12.54 -11.03
C GLY A 298 -3.00 -13.42 -11.51
N LEU A 299 -3.30 -14.59 -12.08
CA LEU A 299 -2.25 -15.48 -12.61
C LEU A 299 -1.50 -14.85 -13.78
N TRP A 300 -2.22 -14.24 -14.72
CA TRP A 300 -1.62 -13.56 -15.86
C TRP A 300 -0.79 -12.36 -15.43
N SER A 301 -1.30 -11.57 -14.48
CA SER A 301 -0.63 -10.36 -14.02
C SER A 301 0.66 -10.64 -13.26
N ILE A 302 0.71 -11.66 -12.40
CA ILE A 302 1.94 -11.99 -11.65
C ILE A 302 3.04 -12.59 -12.55
N TRP A 303 2.68 -13.37 -13.56
CA TRP A 303 3.65 -13.87 -14.55
C TRP A 303 4.12 -12.75 -15.49
N GLN A 304 3.25 -11.84 -15.91
CA GLN A 304 3.64 -10.65 -16.66
C GLN A 304 4.62 -9.77 -15.86
N LEU A 305 4.38 -9.60 -14.56
CA LEU A 305 5.29 -8.93 -13.63
C LEU A 305 6.66 -9.64 -13.58
N ALA A 306 6.67 -10.96 -13.35
CA ALA A 306 7.91 -11.74 -13.26
C ALA A 306 8.74 -11.66 -14.56
N LEU A 307 8.11 -11.82 -15.73
CA LEU A 307 8.77 -11.77 -17.03
C LEU A 307 9.36 -10.39 -17.33
N THR A 308 8.62 -9.32 -17.03
CA THR A 308 9.12 -7.96 -17.24
C THR A 308 10.27 -7.60 -16.29
N LEU A 309 10.24 -8.07 -15.04
CA LEU A 309 11.38 -7.91 -14.13
C LEU A 309 12.59 -8.77 -14.53
N ALA A 310 12.39 -9.93 -15.16
CA ALA A 310 13.49 -10.71 -15.72
C ALA A 310 14.25 -9.91 -16.79
N VAL A 311 13.54 -9.18 -17.66
CA VAL A 311 14.14 -8.27 -18.63
C VAL A 311 14.94 -7.16 -17.95
N VAL A 312 14.44 -6.60 -16.84
CA VAL A 312 15.17 -5.59 -16.05
C VAL A 312 16.48 -6.15 -15.50
N VAL A 313 16.47 -7.36 -14.92
CA VAL A 313 17.70 -8.00 -14.40
C VAL A 313 18.68 -8.30 -15.52
N ILE A 314 18.22 -8.81 -16.67
CA ILE A 314 19.06 -9.02 -17.85
C ILE A 314 19.71 -7.70 -18.29
N ALA A 315 18.95 -6.61 -18.35
CA ALA A 315 19.50 -5.28 -18.66
C ALA A 315 20.59 -4.85 -17.65
N LEU A 316 20.40 -5.13 -16.35
CA LEU A 316 21.40 -4.82 -15.32
C LEU A 316 22.69 -5.64 -15.42
N THR A 317 22.65 -6.84 -16.00
CA THR A 317 23.89 -7.61 -16.26
C THR A 317 24.77 -6.97 -17.34
N ASN A 318 24.15 -6.22 -18.26
CA ASN A 318 24.88 -5.50 -19.28
C ASN A 318 25.44 -4.19 -18.71
N ARG A 319 26.72 -4.19 -18.36
CA ARG A 319 27.42 -3.02 -17.79
C ARG A 319 27.59 -1.86 -18.77
N GLN A 320 27.27 -2.03 -20.06
CA GLN A 320 27.31 -0.93 -21.02
C GLN A 320 25.99 -0.14 -20.99
N SER A 321 26.09 1.17 -20.70
CA SER A 321 24.98 2.12 -20.68
C SER A 321 24.58 2.57 -22.10
N ASN A 322 24.23 1.63 -22.95
CA ASN A 322 23.75 1.93 -24.31
C ASN A 322 22.23 2.18 -24.29
N THR A 323 21.72 2.79 -25.37
CA THR A 323 20.28 3.09 -25.51
C THR A 323 19.41 1.84 -25.36
N ALA A 324 19.84 0.71 -25.93
CA ALA A 324 19.13 -0.56 -25.82
C ALA A 324 19.00 -1.05 -24.36
N THR A 325 20.08 -1.01 -23.58
CA THR A 325 20.07 -1.37 -22.15
C THR A 325 19.10 -0.49 -21.38
N SER A 326 19.12 0.81 -21.65
CA SER A 326 18.23 1.79 -21.00
C SER A 326 16.75 1.53 -21.33
N VAL A 327 16.44 1.21 -22.59
CA VAL A 327 15.07 0.87 -23.02
C VAL A 327 14.58 -0.41 -22.33
N LEU A 328 15.40 -1.45 -22.26
CA LEU A 328 15.03 -2.69 -21.57
C LEU A 328 14.83 -2.47 -20.06
N LEU A 329 15.73 -1.69 -19.44
CA LEU A 329 15.69 -1.38 -18.03
C LEU A 329 14.43 -0.57 -17.66
N PHE A 330 14.23 0.59 -18.30
CA PHE A 330 13.10 1.46 -17.98
C PHE A 330 11.77 0.94 -18.51
N GLY A 331 11.77 0.33 -19.69
CA GLY A 331 10.58 -0.29 -20.28
C GLY A 331 10.10 -1.50 -19.46
N GLY A 332 11.03 -2.37 -19.04
CA GLY A 332 10.72 -3.48 -18.14
C GLY A 332 10.17 -3.00 -16.79
N MET A 333 10.80 -1.99 -16.17
CA MET A 333 10.31 -1.40 -14.92
C MET A 333 8.92 -0.77 -15.07
N ALA A 334 8.64 -0.08 -16.18
CA ALA A 334 7.34 0.53 -16.45
C ALA A 334 6.24 -0.53 -16.66
N LEU A 335 6.51 -1.51 -17.52
CA LEU A 335 5.56 -2.60 -17.80
C LEU A 335 5.31 -3.48 -16.57
N SER A 336 6.29 -3.64 -15.68
CA SER A 336 6.10 -4.38 -14.42
C SER A 336 5.00 -3.77 -13.54
N ARG A 337 4.73 -2.46 -13.64
CA ARG A 337 3.69 -1.80 -12.84
C ARG A 337 2.29 -2.25 -13.21
N LEU A 338 2.05 -2.62 -14.47
CA LEU A 338 0.77 -3.18 -14.89
C LEU A 338 0.48 -4.46 -14.12
N GLY A 339 1.39 -5.43 -14.21
CA GLY A 339 1.28 -6.74 -13.54
C GLY A 339 1.11 -6.60 -12.04
N LEU A 340 1.94 -5.77 -11.40
CA LEU A 340 1.89 -5.55 -9.96
C LEU A 340 0.52 -5.04 -9.50
N TRP A 341 0.01 -3.96 -10.08
CA TRP A 341 -1.24 -3.35 -9.61
C TRP A 341 -2.49 -4.12 -10.02
N MET A 342 -2.46 -4.87 -11.13
CA MET A 342 -3.53 -5.82 -11.43
C MET A 342 -3.53 -6.97 -10.43
N PHE A 343 -2.36 -7.52 -10.10
CA PHE A 343 -2.25 -8.61 -9.12
C PHE A 343 -2.71 -8.17 -7.74
N ASP A 344 -2.26 -6.99 -7.28
CA ASP A 344 -2.69 -6.41 -6.00
C ASP A 344 -4.23 -6.36 -5.90
N ILE A 345 -4.90 -5.78 -6.91
CA ILE A 345 -6.37 -5.73 -6.91
C ILE A 345 -6.98 -7.14 -6.98
N ALA A 346 -6.45 -8.04 -7.82
CA ALA A 346 -6.96 -9.40 -7.95
C ALA A 346 -6.89 -10.16 -6.62
N GLU A 347 -5.77 -10.06 -5.93
CA GLU A 347 -5.57 -10.69 -4.63
C GLU A 347 -6.52 -10.10 -3.60
N ASN A 348 -6.69 -8.77 -3.56
CA ASN A 348 -7.57 -8.14 -2.58
C ASN A 348 -9.04 -8.53 -2.79
N LEU A 349 -9.48 -8.69 -4.05
CA LEU A 349 -10.81 -9.21 -4.39
C LEU A 349 -10.96 -10.69 -3.99
N ILE A 350 -9.96 -11.52 -4.29
CA ILE A 350 -9.93 -12.93 -3.85
C ILE A 350 -9.95 -13.03 -2.32
N LEU A 351 -9.27 -12.14 -1.61
CA LEU A 351 -9.29 -12.15 -0.17
C LEU A 351 -10.72 -11.92 0.36
N GLN A 352 -11.46 -11.00 -0.26
CA GLN A 352 -12.83 -10.69 0.12
C GLN A 352 -13.80 -11.82 -0.27
N ASP A 353 -13.66 -12.38 -1.47
CA ASP A 353 -14.54 -13.45 -1.97
C ASP A 353 -14.41 -14.76 -1.16
N TYR A 354 -13.22 -15.06 -0.64
CA TYR A 354 -12.91 -16.34 0.02
C TYR A 354 -12.85 -16.25 1.54
N THR A 355 -13.12 -15.09 2.13
CA THR A 355 -13.09 -14.90 3.58
C THR A 355 -14.47 -14.50 4.08
N GLU A 356 -14.91 -15.16 5.14
CA GLU A 356 -16.18 -14.81 5.78
C GLU A 356 -16.12 -13.39 6.37
N PRO A 357 -17.22 -12.61 6.33
CA PRO A 357 -17.22 -11.21 6.78
C PRO A 357 -16.81 -11.02 8.24
N VAL A 358 -16.95 -12.05 9.09
CA VAL A 358 -16.51 -12.02 10.50
C VAL A 358 -14.98 -12.01 10.63
N HIS A 359 -14.28 -12.68 9.72
CA HIS A 359 -12.82 -12.87 9.80
C HIS A 359 -12.02 -11.91 8.92
N ILE A 360 -12.67 -11.19 7.99
CA ILE A 360 -12.00 -10.39 6.95
C ILE A 360 -10.99 -9.38 7.50
N THR A 361 -11.31 -8.71 8.60
CA THR A 361 -10.46 -7.68 9.22
C THR A 361 -9.22 -8.28 9.88
N SER A 362 -9.37 -9.43 10.54
CA SER A 362 -8.27 -10.17 11.17
C SER A 362 -7.33 -10.76 10.12
N ILE A 363 -7.88 -11.40 9.09
CA ILE A 363 -7.08 -11.92 7.96
C ILE A 363 -6.37 -10.79 7.21
N ALA A 364 -7.01 -9.65 6.99
CA ALA A 364 -6.36 -8.48 6.41
C ALA A 364 -5.21 -7.96 7.31
N GLY A 365 -5.39 -7.96 8.63
CA GLY A 365 -4.33 -7.62 9.58
C GLY A 365 -3.10 -8.53 9.47
N TRP A 366 -3.31 -9.84 9.30
CA TRP A 366 -2.24 -10.80 9.01
C TRP A 366 -1.58 -10.55 7.65
N GLN A 367 -2.37 -10.30 6.60
CA GLN A 367 -1.87 -9.96 5.28
C GLN A 367 -0.94 -8.73 5.33
N TYR A 368 -1.36 -7.65 6.00
CA TYR A 368 -0.51 -6.47 6.21
C TYR A 368 0.77 -6.82 6.97
N SER A 369 0.69 -7.65 8.02
CA SER A 369 1.87 -8.12 8.76
C SER A 369 2.84 -8.84 7.83
N LEU A 370 2.33 -9.74 6.98
CA LEU A 370 3.13 -10.49 6.01
C LEU A 370 3.78 -9.59 4.95
N CYS A 371 3.07 -8.59 4.42
CA CYS A 371 3.65 -7.60 3.51
C CYS A 371 4.77 -6.79 4.18
N ASN A 372 4.57 -6.33 5.43
CA ASN A 372 5.59 -5.59 6.17
C ASN A 372 6.82 -6.47 6.48
N LEU A 373 6.66 -7.79 6.67
CA LEU A 373 7.78 -8.72 6.86
C LEU A 373 8.71 -8.69 5.63
N PHE A 374 8.15 -8.87 4.44
CA PHE A 374 8.91 -8.90 3.20
C PHE A 374 9.51 -7.53 2.83
N ASP A 375 8.83 -6.43 3.16
CA ASP A 375 9.37 -5.07 3.05
C ASP A 375 10.60 -4.89 3.98
N LEU A 376 10.55 -5.42 5.21
CA LEU A 376 11.68 -5.45 6.14
C LEU A 376 12.86 -6.29 5.60
N LEU A 377 12.57 -7.46 5.01
CA LEU A 377 13.58 -8.31 4.37
C LEU A 377 14.26 -7.59 3.20
N GLN A 378 13.51 -6.78 2.44
CA GLN A 378 14.06 -5.93 1.39
C GLN A 378 15.07 -4.94 1.98
N PHE A 379 14.72 -4.23 3.06
CA PHE A 379 15.65 -3.30 3.70
C PHE A 379 16.90 -4.00 4.21
N ALA A 380 16.74 -5.12 4.92
CA ALA A 380 17.86 -5.93 5.42
C ALA A 380 18.81 -6.35 4.29
N LEU A 381 18.26 -6.79 3.16
CA LEU A 381 19.02 -7.17 1.98
C LEU A 381 19.84 -5.99 1.42
N THR A 382 19.24 -4.81 1.30
CA THR A 382 19.95 -3.62 0.79
C THR A 382 21.01 -3.08 1.75
N ILE A 383 20.86 -3.32 3.05
CA ILE A 383 21.89 -3.00 4.06
C ILE A 383 23.06 -3.99 3.95
N ALA A 384 22.76 -5.29 3.84
CA ALA A 384 23.76 -6.34 3.69
C ALA A 384 24.56 -6.19 2.37
N VAL A 385 23.92 -5.73 1.30
CA VAL A 385 24.54 -5.44 0.00
C VAL A 385 24.42 -3.94 -0.32
N SER A 386 25.20 -3.14 0.40
CA SER A 386 25.23 -1.67 0.25
C SER A 386 26.09 -1.18 -0.91
N ASP A 387 27.01 -2.01 -1.40
CA ASP A 387 27.93 -1.70 -2.49
C ASP A 387 27.22 -1.70 -3.86
N PRO A 388 27.18 -0.55 -4.59
CA PRO A 388 26.54 -0.45 -5.90
C PRO A 388 27.08 -1.42 -6.94
N ALA A 389 28.37 -1.78 -6.89
CA ALA A 389 28.97 -2.71 -7.84
C ALA A 389 28.36 -4.12 -7.75
N ARG A 390 27.75 -4.45 -6.60
CA ARG A 390 27.12 -5.73 -6.29
C ARG A 390 25.58 -5.66 -6.32
N PHE A 391 25.00 -4.57 -6.82
CA PHE A 391 23.53 -4.38 -6.89
C PHE A 391 22.79 -5.47 -7.70
N ILE A 392 23.49 -6.20 -8.58
CA ILE A 392 22.91 -7.36 -9.26
C ILE A 392 22.42 -8.45 -8.29
N ILE A 393 23.01 -8.57 -7.10
CA ILE A 393 22.61 -9.53 -6.07
C ILE A 393 21.20 -9.21 -5.54
N PRO A 394 20.91 -8.02 -4.97
CA PRO A 394 19.57 -7.70 -4.50
C PRO A 394 18.54 -7.65 -5.63
N ALA A 395 18.94 -7.24 -6.84
CA ALA A 395 18.11 -7.31 -8.04
C ALA A 395 17.70 -8.75 -8.38
N SER A 396 18.65 -9.69 -8.37
CA SER A 396 18.39 -11.11 -8.67
C SER A 396 17.52 -11.75 -7.59
N ILE A 397 17.75 -11.44 -6.32
CA ILE A 397 16.91 -11.95 -5.21
C ILE A 397 15.48 -11.41 -5.33
N SER A 398 15.28 -10.15 -5.71
CA SER A 398 13.94 -9.57 -5.94
C SER A 398 13.22 -10.28 -7.10
N LEU A 399 13.94 -10.62 -8.18
CA LEU A 399 13.39 -11.42 -9.27
C LEU A 399 13.03 -12.84 -8.80
N SER A 400 13.90 -13.49 -8.02
CA SER A 400 13.62 -14.81 -7.45
C SER A 400 12.40 -14.79 -6.53
N ALA A 401 12.24 -13.76 -5.69
CA ALA A 401 11.06 -13.57 -4.85
C ALA A 401 9.80 -13.39 -5.71
N THR A 402 9.87 -12.57 -6.77
CA THR A 402 8.74 -12.36 -7.70
C THR A 402 8.37 -13.64 -8.46
N ALA A 403 9.35 -14.39 -8.97
CA ALA A 403 9.11 -15.67 -9.64
C ALA A 403 8.57 -16.73 -8.68
N GLY A 404 9.09 -16.78 -7.45
CA GLY A 404 8.58 -17.63 -6.38
C GLY A 404 7.13 -17.29 -6.02
N ALA A 405 6.78 -16.00 -5.95
CA ALA A 405 5.41 -15.54 -5.76
C ALA A 405 4.49 -15.99 -6.90
N ALA A 406 4.95 -15.90 -8.16
CA ALA A 406 4.21 -16.37 -9.32
C ALA A 406 3.96 -17.89 -9.25
N ILE A 407 4.95 -18.67 -8.84
CA ILE A 407 4.83 -20.13 -8.65
C ILE A 407 3.85 -20.44 -7.51
N ILE A 408 3.99 -19.80 -6.34
CA ILE A 408 3.10 -19.99 -5.19
C ILE A 408 1.65 -19.64 -5.54
N TYR A 409 1.44 -18.53 -6.26
CA TYR A 409 0.11 -18.19 -6.74
C TYR A 409 -0.42 -19.20 -7.76
N THR A 410 0.44 -19.73 -8.64
CA THR A 410 0.06 -20.82 -9.56
C THR A 410 -0.39 -22.07 -8.79
N LEU A 411 0.27 -22.42 -7.68
CA LEU A 411 -0.14 -23.51 -6.80
C LEU A 411 -1.49 -23.22 -6.13
N PHE A 412 -1.73 -21.98 -5.70
CA PHE A 412 -3.05 -21.55 -5.21
C PHE A 412 -4.14 -21.77 -6.26
N VAL A 413 -3.93 -21.30 -7.51
CA VAL A 413 -4.89 -21.47 -8.60
C VAL A 413 -5.14 -22.94 -8.89
N TRP A 414 -4.10 -23.77 -8.88
CA TRP A 414 -4.23 -25.21 -9.08
C TRP A 414 -5.02 -25.88 -7.96
N LYS A 415 -4.77 -25.54 -6.69
CA LYS A 415 -5.51 -26.06 -5.54
C LYS A 415 -6.97 -25.64 -5.55
N ASP A 416 -7.27 -24.42 -5.96
CA ASP A 416 -8.62 -23.88 -5.98
C ASP A 416 -9.47 -24.44 -7.14
N ARG A 417 -8.87 -24.61 -8.33
CA ARG A 417 -9.63 -24.95 -9.56
C ARG A 417 -9.34 -26.32 -10.17
N GLY A 418 -8.29 -27.01 -9.73
CA GLY A 418 -7.84 -28.29 -10.28
C GLY A 418 -7.22 -28.24 -11.68
N HIS A 419 -7.31 -27.11 -12.40
CA HIS A 419 -6.74 -26.92 -13.74
C HIS A 419 -6.35 -25.46 -14.01
N LEU A 420 -5.27 -25.25 -14.77
CA LEU A 420 -4.72 -23.92 -15.06
C LEU A 420 -5.33 -23.26 -16.31
N LEU A 421 -5.65 -24.05 -17.34
CA LEU A 421 -6.23 -23.59 -18.60
C LEU A 421 -7.52 -24.35 -18.88
N HIS A 422 -8.60 -23.62 -19.17
CA HIS A 422 -9.81 -24.20 -19.74
C HIS A 422 -9.72 -24.04 -21.25
N LEU A 423 -8.97 -24.92 -21.89
CA LEU A 423 -9.10 -25.11 -23.33
C LEU A 423 -10.45 -25.79 -23.55
N LYS A 424 -11.49 -25.00 -23.83
CA LYS A 424 -12.63 -25.53 -24.58
C LYS A 424 -12.07 -25.91 -25.96
N LEU A 425 -11.51 -27.12 -26.06
CA LEU A 425 -11.34 -27.78 -27.35
C LEU A 425 -12.75 -27.86 -27.93
N LYS A 426 -12.97 -27.01 -28.93
CA LYS A 426 -14.24 -26.86 -29.62
C LYS A 426 -14.33 -27.91 -30.71
#